data_AF-B4LMA8-F1
#
_entry.id   AF-B4LMA8-F1
#
_cell.length_a   1.000
_cell.length_b   1.000
_cell.length_c   1.000
_cell.angle_alpha   90.00
_cell.angle_beta   90.00
_cell.angle_gamma   90.00
#
_symmetry.space_group_name_H-M   'P 1'
#
loop_
_entity.id
_entity.type
_entity.pdbx_description
1 polymer ?
#
loop_
_entity_poly.entity_id
_entity_poly.type
_entity_poly.pdbx_seq_one_letter_code
_entity_poly.pdbx_strand_id
1 'polypeptide(L)'
;MRAKYFVVALAAMLASVHGLSITVPGTKWCGPGNIADNYNDLGSEIELDKCCRQHDHCEEKISPDTQKYGLTNDGFFPIFSCDCELAFRLCLNALHNMESAALGRIYFSTTNVCFAYGPPIVSCQEQQWDHFMKRCLTYSEDVSQPARWQFYDLPFYTHPREEEEK
;
A
#
# COMPACT_ATOMS: atom_id res chain seq x y z
N MET A 1 -11.04 10.81 -21.69
CA MET A 1 -10.58 10.22 -20.42
C MET A 1 -9.10 10.49 -20.13
N ARG A 2 -8.17 10.32 -21.09
CA ARG A 2 -6.72 10.62 -20.94
C ARG A 2 -6.37 12.04 -20.43
N ALA A 3 -7.11 13.07 -20.84
CA ALA A 3 -6.80 14.46 -20.48
C ALA A 3 -6.94 14.76 -18.97
N LYS A 4 -7.90 14.12 -18.27
CA LYS A 4 -8.06 14.31 -16.82
C LYS A 4 -6.91 13.67 -16.02
N TYR A 5 -6.46 12.49 -16.46
CA TYR A 5 -5.30 11.83 -15.88
C TYR A 5 -4.00 12.60 -16.12
N PHE A 6 -3.86 13.21 -17.30
CA PHE A 6 -2.72 14.09 -17.60
C PHE A 6 -2.68 15.32 -16.68
N VAL A 7 -3.82 15.95 -16.39
CA VAL A 7 -3.87 17.13 -15.50
C VAL A 7 -3.58 16.76 -14.04
N VAL A 8 -4.07 15.61 -13.55
CA VAL A 8 -3.77 15.12 -12.19
C VAL A 8 -2.30 14.72 -12.05
N ALA A 9 -1.74 14.03 -13.05
CA ALA A 9 -0.32 13.69 -13.09
C ALA A 9 0.57 14.93 -13.18
N LEU A 10 0.18 15.94 -13.97
CA LEU A 10 0.91 17.21 -14.07
C LEU A 10 0.87 17.98 -12.74
N ALA A 11 -0.27 17.98 -12.02
CA ALA A 11 -0.39 18.62 -10.72
C ALA A 11 0.45 17.91 -9.64
N ALA A 12 0.49 16.58 -9.63
CA ALA A 12 1.35 15.80 -8.74
C ALA A 12 2.85 16.02 -9.05
N MET A 13 3.22 16.06 -10.33
CA MET A 13 4.57 16.40 -10.79
C MET A 13 4.95 17.86 -10.49
N LEU A 14 4.00 18.80 -10.53
CA LEU A 14 4.25 20.20 -10.18
C LEU A 14 4.35 20.41 -8.67
N ALA A 15 3.61 19.63 -7.87
CA ALA A 15 3.69 19.65 -6.41
C ALA A 15 5.05 19.14 -5.90
N SER A 16 5.64 18.13 -6.55
CA SER A 16 6.99 17.64 -6.25
C SER A 16 8.10 18.61 -6.65
N VAL A 17 7.86 19.49 -7.63
CA VAL A 17 8.79 20.59 -8.00
C VAL A 17 8.69 21.79 -7.03
N HIS A 18 7.56 21.96 -6.34
CA HIS A 18 7.32 23.09 -5.42
C HIS A 18 7.33 22.71 -3.93
N GLY A 19 7.82 21.52 -3.56
CA GLY A 19 7.95 21.10 -2.15
C GLY A 19 6.61 20.95 -1.41
N LEU A 20 5.49 20.82 -2.13
CA LEU A 20 4.17 20.53 -1.56
C LEU A 20 4.01 19.00 -1.46
N SER A 21 4.83 18.37 -0.62
CA SER A 21 4.60 16.98 -0.24
C SER A 21 3.38 16.90 0.67
N ILE A 22 2.39 16.09 0.30
CA ILE A 22 1.25 15.79 1.16
C ILE A 22 1.73 14.73 2.16
N THR A 23 2.35 15.19 3.24
CA THR A 23 2.75 14.36 4.39
C THR A 23 1.69 14.49 5.49
N VAL A 24 1.34 13.39 6.14
CA VAL A 24 0.39 13.41 7.27
C VAL A 24 0.91 14.38 8.35
N PRO A 25 0.08 15.31 8.86
CA PRO A 25 0.51 16.26 9.89
C PRO A 25 1.14 15.55 11.11
N GLY A 26 2.25 16.10 11.60
CA GLY A 26 2.97 15.51 12.73
C GLY A 26 3.85 14.32 12.38
N THR A 27 3.94 13.91 11.10
CA THR A 27 4.81 12.84 10.60
C THR A 27 5.82 13.39 9.59
N LYS A 28 6.87 12.63 9.30
CA LYS A 28 7.86 12.94 8.26
C LYS A 28 7.91 11.88 7.17
N TRP A 29 7.43 10.67 7.45
CA TRP A 29 7.52 9.49 6.59
C TRP A 29 6.17 9.09 5.97
N CYS A 30 5.04 9.61 6.47
CA CYS A 30 3.73 9.21 5.97
C CYS A 30 3.28 10.08 4.78
N GLY A 31 3.77 9.80 3.58
CA GLY A 31 3.36 10.48 2.34
C GLY A 31 3.99 9.87 1.09
N PRO A 32 3.85 10.51 -0.08
CA PRO A 32 4.61 10.16 -1.28
C PRO A 32 6.12 10.38 -1.08
N GLY A 33 6.83 9.33 -0.71
CA GLY A 33 8.19 9.45 -0.18
C GLY A 33 8.18 10.02 1.24
N ASN A 34 9.20 10.77 1.61
CA ASN A 34 9.29 11.36 2.94
C ASN A 34 10.01 12.72 2.92
N ILE A 35 9.80 13.48 3.98
CA ILE A 35 10.44 14.79 4.23
C ILE A 35 11.47 14.71 5.37
N ALA A 36 11.91 13.49 5.73
CA ALA A 36 12.83 13.25 6.82
C ALA A 36 14.28 13.58 6.41
N ASP A 37 15.03 14.26 7.27
CA ASP A 37 16.43 14.58 7.01
C ASP A 37 17.34 13.34 7.06
N ASN A 38 16.95 12.35 7.87
CA ASN A 38 17.66 11.07 8.03
C ASN A 38 16.74 10.03 8.68
N TYR A 39 17.20 8.78 8.77
CA TYR A 39 16.43 7.66 9.32
C TYR A 39 15.82 7.91 10.72
N ASN A 40 16.51 8.65 11.58
CA ASN A 40 16.05 8.93 12.95
C ASN A 40 15.19 10.18 13.06
N ASP A 41 15.02 10.91 11.97
CA ASP A 41 14.23 12.13 11.93
C ASP A 41 12.74 11.78 11.86
N LEU A 42 12.09 11.83 13.03
CA LEU A 42 10.68 11.54 13.20
C LEU A 42 9.92 12.81 13.59
N GLY A 43 8.65 12.88 13.22
CA GLY A 43 7.72 13.92 13.63
C GLY A 43 7.20 13.72 15.06
N SER A 44 6.22 14.55 15.46
CA SER A 44 5.58 14.48 16.77
C SER A 44 4.72 13.23 16.96
N GLU A 45 4.13 12.70 15.89
CA GLU A 45 3.36 11.45 15.87
C GLU A 45 4.28 10.24 15.72
N ILE A 46 5.18 10.06 16.70
CA ILE A 46 6.35 9.17 16.62
C ILE A 46 5.98 7.74 16.19
N GLU A 47 4.94 7.14 16.78
CA GLU A 47 4.60 5.74 16.49
C GLU A 47 3.95 5.56 15.11
N LEU A 48 3.12 6.51 14.69
CA LEU A 48 2.57 6.54 13.33
C LEU A 48 3.68 6.70 12.30
N ASP A 49 4.61 7.62 12.58
CA ASP A 49 5.72 7.93 11.69
C ASP A 49 6.68 6.74 11.55
N LYS A 50 6.89 5.97 12.62
CA LYS A 50 7.64 4.71 12.57
C LYS A 50 6.98 3.67 11.66
N CYS A 51 5.65 3.54 11.66
CA CYS A 51 4.95 2.62 10.75
C CYS A 51 5.25 2.99 9.29
N CYS A 52 5.17 4.27 8.95
CA CYS A 52 5.44 4.75 7.59
C CYS A 52 6.92 4.64 7.22
N ARG A 53 7.84 4.96 8.14
CA ARG A 53 9.28 4.78 7.92
C ARG A 53 9.62 3.32 7.63
N GLN A 54 9.05 2.39 8.40
CA GLN A 54 9.26 0.96 8.20
C GLN A 54 8.76 0.51 6.82
N HIS A 55 7.59 1.01 6.41
CA HIS A 55 7.01 0.74 5.10
C HIS A 55 7.87 1.30 3.95
N ASP A 56 8.35 2.54 4.04
CA ASP A 56 9.25 3.18 3.08
C ASP A 56 10.55 2.38 2.85
N HIS A 57 11.04 1.74 3.92
CA HIS A 57 12.25 0.92 3.92
C HIS A 57 12.03 -0.55 3.55
N CYS A 58 10.81 -0.95 3.14
CA CYS A 58 10.62 -2.26 2.56
C CYS A 58 11.45 -2.38 1.27
N GLU A 59 12.42 -3.30 1.27
CA GLU A 59 13.28 -3.58 0.11
C GLU A 59 12.53 -4.37 -0.98
N GLU A 60 11.51 -5.11 -0.58
CA GLU A 60 10.72 -5.93 -1.48
C GLU A 60 9.61 -5.11 -2.14
N LYS A 61 10.03 -4.34 -3.15
CA LYS A 61 9.14 -3.53 -3.98
C LYS A 61 9.44 -3.62 -5.48
N ILE A 62 8.44 -3.23 -6.27
CA ILE A 62 8.55 -2.94 -7.70
C ILE A 62 8.44 -1.42 -7.85
N SER A 63 9.51 -0.78 -8.32
CA SER A 63 9.54 0.69 -8.43
C SER A 63 8.60 1.18 -9.54
N PRO A 64 8.15 2.45 -9.48
CA PRO A 64 7.36 3.08 -10.54
C PRO A 64 8.02 2.93 -11.91
N ASP A 65 7.22 2.67 -12.95
CA ASP A 65 7.67 2.52 -14.34
C ASP A 65 8.77 1.45 -14.54
N THR A 66 8.81 0.42 -13.68
CA THR A 66 9.78 -0.69 -13.78
C THR A 66 9.11 -2.06 -13.81
N GLN A 67 9.90 -3.07 -14.20
CA GLN A 67 9.51 -4.47 -14.14
C GLN A 67 10.41 -5.23 -13.17
N LYS A 68 9.82 -6.10 -12.35
CA LYS A 68 10.53 -7.04 -11.47
C LYS A 68 9.76 -8.35 -11.43
N TYR A 69 10.47 -9.49 -11.44
CA TYR A 69 9.86 -10.81 -11.39
C TYR A 69 8.85 -11.13 -12.51
N GLY A 70 8.94 -10.44 -13.66
CA GLY A 70 7.96 -10.53 -14.74
C GLY A 70 6.66 -9.76 -14.49
N LEU A 71 6.56 -9.02 -13.38
CA LEU A 71 5.46 -8.13 -13.04
C LEU A 71 5.85 -6.68 -13.37
N THR A 72 4.97 -5.96 -14.05
CA THR A 72 5.17 -4.57 -14.46
C THR A 72 4.41 -3.63 -13.54
N ASN A 73 5.05 -2.57 -13.06
CA ASN A 73 4.42 -1.46 -12.36
C ASN A 73 4.34 -0.24 -13.29
N ASP A 74 3.19 -0.04 -13.93
CA ASP A 74 2.91 1.15 -14.78
C ASP A 74 2.36 2.34 -13.95
N GLY A 75 2.41 2.25 -12.62
CA GLY A 75 1.92 3.26 -11.68
C GLY A 75 3.01 4.23 -11.22
N PHE A 76 2.58 5.35 -10.62
CA PHE A 76 3.47 6.38 -10.10
C PHE A 76 4.06 6.06 -8.71
N PHE A 77 3.50 5.07 -8.01
CA PHE A 77 3.92 4.68 -6.68
C PHE A 77 4.50 3.26 -6.70
N PRO A 78 5.43 2.93 -5.78
CA PRO A 78 5.92 1.56 -5.66
C PRO A 78 4.78 0.60 -5.34
N ILE A 79 4.84 -0.61 -5.90
CA ILE A 79 4.04 -1.73 -5.42
C ILE A 79 4.93 -2.50 -4.45
N PHE A 80 4.48 -2.71 -3.22
CA PHE A 80 5.21 -3.46 -2.21
C PHE A 80 4.74 -4.92 -2.15
N SER A 81 5.55 -5.79 -1.53
CA SER A 81 5.15 -7.18 -1.31
C SER A 81 3.97 -7.28 -0.34
N CYS A 82 3.20 -8.35 -0.46
CA CYS A 82 2.04 -8.56 0.40
C CYS A 82 2.42 -8.64 1.89
N ASP A 83 3.62 -9.11 2.22
CA ASP A 83 4.14 -9.14 3.59
C ASP A 83 4.42 -7.74 4.13
N CYS A 84 5.02 -6.86 3.31
CA CYS A 84 5.26 -5.46 3.71
C CYS A 84 3.94 -4.70 3.91
N GLU A 85 2.97 -4.90 3.03
CA GLU A 85 1.65 -4.28 3.11
C GLU A 85 0.85 -4.80 4.31
N LEU A 86 0.93 -6.10 4.60
CA LEU A 86 0.35 -6.70 5.80
C LEU A 86 0.98 -6.12 7.07
N ALA A 87 2.32 -6.05 7.13
CA ALA A 87 3.03 -5.47 8.26
C ALA A 87 2.65 -4.00 8.49
N PHE A 88 2.52 -3.22 7.41
CA PHE A 88 2.08 -1.83 7.50
C PHE A 88 0.64 -1.72 8.02
N ARG A 89 -0.29 -2.52 7.49
CA ARG A 89 -1.68 -2.57 7.96
C ARG A 89 -1.77 -2.95 9.45
N LEU A 90 -0.98 -3.93 9.89
CA LEU A 90 -0.93 -4.35 11.28
C LEU A 90 -0.36 -3.25 12.19
N CYS A 91 0.70 -2.57 11.75
CA CYS A 91 1.29 -1.45 12.49
C CYS A 91 0.27 -0.33 12.71
N LEU A 92 -0.45 0.09 11.67
CA LEU A 92 -1.48 1.13 11.78
C LEU A 92 -2.63 0.71 12.70
N ASN A 93 -3.13 -0.52 12.59
CA ASN A 93 -4.23 -1.01 13.42
C ASN A 93 -3.87 -1.04 14.91
N ALA A 94 -2.62 -1.37 15.25
CA ALA A 94 -2.16 -1.44 16.63
C ALA A 94 -2.09 -0.07 17.34
N LEU A 95 -2.12 1.04 16.62
CA LEU A 95 -2.02 2.39 17.22
C LEU A 95 -3.34 2.90 17.81
N HIS A 96 -4.48 2.33 17.41
CA HIS A 96 -5.81 2.66 17.94
C HIS A 96 -6.12 4.16 18.04
N ASN A 97 -5.67 4.97 17.08
CA ASN A 97 -5.91 6.42 17.03
C ASN A 97 -6.54 6.87 15.70
N MET A 98 -7.03 8.10 15.65
CA MET A 98 -7.80 8.61 14.51
C MET A 98 -6.92 8.82 13.27
N GLU A 99 -5.69 9.25 13.47
CA GLU A 99 -4.71 9.60 12.45
C GLU A 99 -4.26 8.35 11.67
N SER A 100 -3.90 7.29 12.38
CA SER A 100 -3.58 5.97 11.82
C SER A 100 -4.78 5.35 11.09
N ALA A 101 -5.98 5.45 11.67
CA ALA A 101 -7.19 4.94 11.03
C ALA A 101 -7.54 5.71 9.75
N ALA A 102 -7.37 7.03 9.74
CA ALA A 102 -7.57 7.86 8.55
C ALA A 102 -6.53 7.53 7.47
N LEU A 103 -5.24 7.45 7.83
CA LEU A 103 -4.17 7.07 6.91
C LEU A 103 -4.42 5.68 6.30
N GLY A 104 -4.73 4.69 7.13
CA GLY A 104 -5.03 3.33 6.69
C GLY A 104 -6.19 3.29 5.70
N ARG A 105 -7.31 3.96 6.01
CA ARG A 105 -8.46 4.03 5.09
C ARG A 105 -8.10 4.66 3.75
N ILE A 106 -7.34 5.76 3.75
CA ILE A 106 -6.92 6.43 2.52
C ILE A 106 -6.00 5.52 1.71
N TYR A 107 -4.93 5.03 2.35
CA TYR A 107 -3.90 4.22 1.69
C TYR A 107 -4.47 2.93 1.09
N PHE A 108 -5.18 2.12 1.87
CA PHE A 108 -5.71 0.82 1.40
C PHE A 108 -6.92 0.96 0.47
N SER A 109 -7.52 2.16 0.38
CA SER A 109 -8.53 2.47 -0.65
C SER A 109 -7.90 2.82 -2.00
N THR A 110 -6.73 3.48 -2.00
CA THR A 110 -6.05 3.89 -3.24
C THR A 110 -5.07 2.85 -3.77
N THR A 111 -4.38 2.15 -2.89
CA THR A 111 -3.47 1.05 -3.23
C THR A 111 -4.28 -0.23 -3.30
N ASN A 112 -4.29 -0.87 -4.48
CA ASN A 112 -5.18 -2.00 -4.72
C ASN A 112 -4.52 -3.36 -4.82
N VAL A 113 -3.21 -3.40 -5.03
CA VAL A 113 -2.48 -4.64 -5.22
C VAL A 113 -1.20 -4.65 -4.42
N CYS A 114 -0.80 -5.86 -4.03
CA CYS A 114 0.54 -6.22 -3.61
C CYS A 114 1.02 -7.39 -4.46
N PHE A 115 2.29 -7.79 -4.32
CA PHE A 115 2.79 -8.98 -5.00
C PHE A 115 3.35 -10.02 -4.01
N ALA A 116 3.22 -11.29 -4.38
CA ALA A 116 3.80 -12.41 -3.65
C ALA A 116 4.13 -13.57 -4.60
N TYR A 117 4.93 -14.51 -4.11
CA TYR A 117 5.28 -15.74 -4.83
C TYR A 117 4.41 -16.89 -4.35
N GLY A 118 3.62 -17.48 -5.25
CA GLY A 118 2.68 -18.54 -4.87
C GLY A 118 2.19 -19.36 -6.07
N PRO A 119 1.43 -20.43 -5.83
CA PRO A 119 0.83 -21.20 -6.92
C PRO A 119 -0.12 -20.33 -7.76
N PRO A 120 -0.29 -20.62 -9.06
CA PRO A 120 -1.14 -19.81 -9.93
C PRO A 120 -2.57 -19.65 -9.41
N ILE A 121 -3.03 -18.41 -9.24
CA ILE A 121 -4.43 -18.12 -8.91
C ILE A 121 -5.36 -18.67 -10.00
N VAL A 122 -6.40 -19.39 -9.58
CA VAL A 122 -7.48 -19.90 -10.43
C VAL A 122 -8.71 -19.01 -10.32
N SER A 123 -9.18 -18.73 -9.10
CA SER A 123 -10.36 -17.88 -8.89
C SER A 123 -10.38 -17.26 -7.50
N CYS A 124 -11.19 -16.21 -7.35
CA CYS A 124 -11.49 -15.63 -6.04
C CYS A 124 -12.53 -16.47 -5.29
N GLN A 125 -12.29 -16.76 -4.01
CA GLN A 125 -13.22 -17.51 -3.15
C GLN A 125 -14.03 -16.55 -2.27
N GLU A 126 -13.39 -15.59 -1.62
CA GLU A 126 -14.03 -14.63 -0.73
C GLU A 126 -13.80 -13.20 -1.19
N GLN A 127 -14.85 -12.38 -1.13
CA GLN A 127 -14.82 -10.99 -1.56
C GLN A 127 -15.15 -10.05 -0.42
N GLN A 128 -14.36 -8.99 -0.31
CA GLN A 128 -14.69 -7.82 0.47
C GLN A 128 -15.30 -6.74 -0.41
N TRP A 129 -16.35 -6.10 0.09
CA TRP A 129 -16.97 -4.93 -0.54
C TRP A 129 -16.80 -3.71 0.34
N ASP A 130 -16.33 -2.61 -0.24
CA ASP A 130 -16.33 -1.29 0.39
C ASP A 130 -16.91 -0.28 -0.60
N HIS A 131 -18.11 0.20 -0.28
CA HIS A 131 -18.96 0.96 -1.18
C HIS A 131 -19.15 0.28 -2.55
N PHE A 132 -18.53 0.80 -3.60
CA PHE A 132 -18.62 0.30 -4.97
C PHE A 132 -17.37 -0.50 -5.41
N MET A 133 -16.39 -0.63 -4.51
CA MET A 133 -15.15 -1.33 -4.79
C MET A 133 -15.22 -2.75 -4.21
N LYS A 134 -14.63 -3.70 -4.93
CA LYS A 134 -14.49 -5.09 -4.50
C LYS A 134 -13.02 -5.48 -4.44
N ARG A 135 -12.66 -6.32 -3.47
CA ARG A 135 -11.34 -6.95 -3.32
C ARG A 135 -11.51 -8.43 -3.08
N CYS A 136 -10.62 -9.23 -3.62
CA CYS A 136 -10.53 -10.64 -3.28
C CYS A 136 -9.69 -10.83 -2.02
N LEU A 137 -10.22 -11.51 -1.02
CA LEU A 137 -9.50 -11.80 0.23
C LEU A 137 -8.79 -13.15 0.19
N THR A 138 -9.45 -14.14 -0.40
CA THR A 138 -8.94 -15.51 -0.47
C THR A 138 -9.05 -16.05 -1.89
N TYR A 139 -8.03 -16.80 -2.31
CA TYR A 139 -7.90 -17.31 -3.66
C TYR A 139 -7.93 -18.84 -3.66
N SER A 140 -8.53 -19.43 -4.70
CA SER A 140 -8.23 -20.80 -5.08
C SER A 140 -7.02 -20.78 -5.99
N GLU A 141 -6.10 -21.71 -5.76
CA GLU A 141 -4.82 -21.76 -6.46
C GLU A 141 -4.59 -23.16 -7.05
N ASP A 142 -3.90 -23.22 -8.19
CA ASP A 142 -3.51 -24.47 -8.82
C ASP A 142 -2.16 -24.94 -8.27
N VAL A 143 -2.22 -25.72 -7.20
CA VAL A 143 -1.04 -26.30 -6.54
C VAL A 143 -0.29 -27.32 -7.39
N SER A 144 -0.84 -27.76 -8.52
CA SER A 144 -0.16 -28.67 -9.44
C SER A 144 0.85 -27.97 -10.37
N GLN A 145 0.71 -26.64 -10.53
CA GLN A 145 1.59 -25.83 -11.35
C GLN A 145 2.72 -25.21 -10.54
N PRO A 146 3.89 -24.93 -11.16
CA PRO A 146 4.98 -24.25 -10.48
C PRO A 146 4.54 -22.84 -10.03
N ALA A 147 4.98 -22.47 -8.82
CA ALA A 147 4.72 -21.15 -8.28
C ALA A 147 5.33 -20.04 -9.14
N ARG A 148 4.71 -18.85 -9.08
CA ARG A 148 5.14 -17.66 -9.82
C ARG A 148 4.84 -16.40 -9.01
N TRP A 149 5.53 -15.33 -9.35
CA TRP A 149 5.20 -14.00 -8.86
C TRP A 149 3.91 -13.52 -9.52
N GLN A 150 2.97 -13.04 -8.71
CA GLN A 150 1.68 -12.56 -9.17
C GLN A 150 1.13 -11.49 -8.23
N PHE A 151 0.20 -10.69 -8.73
CA PHE A 151 -0.48 -9.66 -7.94
C PHE A 151 -1.66 -10.26 -7.16
N TYR A 152 -1.82 -9.79 -5.93
CA TYR A 152 -2.94 -10.08 -5.04
C TYR A 152 -3.63 -8.77 -4.68
N ASP A 153 -4.93 -8.82 -4.47
CA ASP A 153 -5.70 -7.67 -4.00
C ASP A 153 -5.33 -7.38 -2.55
N LEU A 154 -5.13 -6.10 -2.22
CA LEU A 154 -5.01 -5.69 -0.83
C LEU A 154 -6.40 -5.62 -0.18
N PRO A 155 -6.60 -6.19 1.03
CA PRO A 155 -7.81 -5.95 1.80
C PRO A 155 -8.00 -4.46 2.09
N PHE A 156 -9.24 -3.98 2.15
CA PHE A 156 -9.48 -2.64 2.66
C PHE A 156 -9.08 -2.57 4.14
N TYR A 157 -8.73 -1.37 4.60
CA TYR A 157 -8.35 -1.15 6.00
C TYR A 157 -9.46 -1.55 7.00
N THR A 158 -10.72 -1.52 6.56
CA THR A 158 -11.90 -1.89 7.35
C THR A 158 -12.08 -3.40 7.52
N HIS A 159 -11.27 -4.23 6.86
CA HIS A 159 -11.38 -5.69 7.00
C HIS A 159 -10.98 -6.10 8.43
N PRO A 160 -11.91 -6.66 9.24
CA PRO A 160 -11.62 -7.09 10.61
C PRO A 160 -10.55 -8.19 10.61
N ARG A 161 -9.76 -8.25 11.69
CA ARG A 161 -8.82 -9.36 11.91
C ARG A 161 -9.57 -10.58 12.42
N GLU A 162 -9.11 -11.77 12.04
CA GLU A 162 -9.50 -13.03 12.69
C GLU A 162 -9.16 -13.05 14.21
N GLU A 163 -8.23 -12.21 14.67
CA GLU A 163 -7.88 -12.04 16.09
C GLU A 163 -8.87 -11.18 16.90
N GLU A 164 -9.81 -10.48 16.25
CA GLU A 164 -10.87 -9.71 16.91
C GLU A 164 -12.18 -10.50 17.04
N GLU A 165 -12.24 -11.72 16.49
CA GLU A 165 -13.39 -12.64 16.57
C GLU A 165 -13.23 -13.74 17.64
N LYS A 166 -12.20 -13.66 18.49
CA LYS A 166 -11.97 -14.61 19.60
C LYS A 166 -11.77 -13.90 20.93
#